data_AF-A0A7S0ALP6-F1
#
_entry.id   AF-A0A7S0ALP6-F1
#
_cell.length_a   1.000
_cell.length_b   1.000
_cell.length_c   1.000
_cell.angle_alpha   90.00
_cell.angle_beta   90.00
_cell.angle_gamma   90.00
#
_symmetry.space_group_name_H-M   'P 1'
#
loop_
_entity.id
_entity.type
_entity.pdbx_description
1 polymer ?
#
loop_
_entity_poly.entity_id
_entity_poly.type
_entity_poly.pdbx_seq_one_letter_code
_entity_poly.pdbx_strand_id
1 'polypeptide(L)'
;YSGPIGCKPVSCGEVTPPAHAKQVADTHGRNLSSLVYGQQARYQCKPGYSRDGQLNSVKVLMNVTCKPDGALYYPSPCINNDDCASASNQCSQNGACVDNAEPTGVHFQDFHCACDSGFK
;
A
#
# COMPACT_ATOMS: atom_id res chain seq x y z
N TYR A 1 29.05 40.81 10.35
CA TYR A 1 28.23 40.67 9.14
C TYR A 1 27.79 39.21 9.05
N SER A 2 26.60 38.89 9.53
CA SER A 2 25.96 37.59 9.29
C SER A 2 25.25 37.73 7.94
N GLY A 3 25.71 36.99 6.92
CA GLY A 3 25.16 37.07 5.57
C GLY A 3 23.63 36.93 5.52
N PRO A 4 22.98 37.26 4.39
CA PRO A 4 21.53 37.22 4.27
C PRO A 4 20.99 35.84 4.66
N ILE A 5 19.90 35.86 5.43
CA ILE A 5 19.22 34.65 5.89
C ILE A 5 18.71 33.89 4.66
N GLY A 6 19.32 32.75 4.36
CA GLY A 6 18.90 31.89 3.25
C GLY A 6 17.50 31.33 3.49
N CYS A 7 16.75 31.10 2.41
CA CYS A 7 15.43 30.47 2.48
C CYS A 7 15.52 29.06 3.04
N LYS A 8 14.67 28.72 4.02
CA LYS A 8 14.56 27.36 4.57
C LYS A 8 13.44 26.59 3.85
N PRO A 9 13.55 25.25 3.71
CA PRO A 9 12.47 24.43 3.19
C PRO A 9 11.20 24.55 4.04
N VAL A 10 10.03 24.48 3.39
CA VAL A 10 8.73 24.44 4.07
C VAL A 10 8.60 23.13 4.86
N SER A 11 8.14 23.21 6.10
CA SER A 11 7.84 22.03 6.92
C SER A 11 6.44 21.52 6.63
N CYS A 12 6.29 20.23 6.31
CA CYS A 12 4.99 19.59 6.14
C CYS A 12 4.52 18.81 7.38
N GLY A 13 5.41 18.61 8.36
CA GLY A 13 5.08 17.91 9.61
C GLY A 13 5.21 16.38 9.52
N GLU A 14 4.61 15.71 10.50
CA GLU A 14 4.70 14.27 10.70
C GLU A 14 3.90 13.47 9.66
N VAL A 15 4.43 12.32 9.26
CA VAL A 15 3.77 11.40 8.32
C VAL A 15 3.21 10.18 9.05
N THR A 16 2.03 9.75 8.64
CA THR A 16 1.41 8.50 9.09
C THR A 16 1.42 7.46 7.98
N PRO A 17 1.61 6.17 8.27
CA PRO A 17 1.52 5.14 7.24
C PRO A 17 0.15 5.12 6.54
N PRO A 18 0.10 5.07 5.20
CA PRO A 18 -1.14 4.77 4.48
C PRO A 18 -1.74 3.42 4.92
N ALA A 19 -3.04 3.26 4.76
CA ALA A 19 -3.74 2.03 5.09
C ALA A 19 -3.12 0.83 4.35
N HIS A 20 -2.99 -0.29 5.08
CA HIS A 20 -2.39 -1.54 4.60
C HIS A 20 -0.97 -1.38 4.04
N ALA A 21 -0.21 -0.40 4.50
CA ALA A 21 1.19 -0.22 4.15
C ALA A 21 2.09 -0.21 5.40
N LYS A 22 3.39 -0.42 5.19
CA LYS A 22 4.46 -0.28 6.17
C LYS A 22 5.53 0.65 5.63
N GLN A 23 6.13 1.46 6.49
CA GLN A 23 7.22 2.33 6.08
C GLN A 23 8.46 1.50 5.73
N VAL A 24 9.15 1.88 4.66
CA VAL A 24 10.41 1.30 4.23
C VAL A 24 11.42 2.41 3.97
N ALA A 25 12.70 2.04 3.91
CA ALA A 25 13.77 2.99 3.66
C ALA A 25 13.59 3.69 2.29
N ASP A 26 13.81 5.00 2.27
CA ASP A 26 13.94 5.75 1.03
C ASP A 26 15.22 5.34 0.27
N THR A 27 15.46 5.95 -0.90
CA THR A 27 16.65 5.67 -1.72
C THR A 27 17.98 6.01 -1.03
N HIS A 28 17.95 6.71 0.11
CA HIS A 28 19.10 7.08 0.91
C HIS A 28 19.16 6.29 2.23
N GLY A 29 18.35 5.24 2.39
CA GLY A 29 18.37 4.40 3.59
C GLY A 29 17.59 4.98 4.79
N ARG A 30 16.75 6.01 4.59
CA ARG A 30 16.09 6.74 5.68
C ARG A 30 14.62 6.37 5.84
N ASN A 31 14.16 6.28 7.09
CA ASN A 31 12.75 6.21 7.46
C ASN A 31 12.35 7.55 8.09
N LEU A 32 11.87 8.48 7.27
CA LEU A 32 11.51 9.83 7.73
C LEU A 32 10.13 9.82 8.40
N SER A 33 10.06 10.20 9.68
CA SER A 33 8.80 10.36 10.43
C SER A 33 8.16 11.74 10.23
N SER A 34 8.89 12.70 9.67
CA SER A 34 8.40 14.02 9.26
C SER A 34 9.09 14.46 7.98
N LEU A 35 8.44 15.34 7.22
CA LEU A 35 8.94 15.80 5.92
C LEU A 35 9.07 17.32 5.86
N VAL A 36 10.09 17.77 5.13
CA VAL A 36 10.18 19.11 4.58
C VAL A 36 10.11 19.07 3.05
N TYR A 37 9.90 20.23 2.41
CA TYR A 37 9.75 20.31 0.96
C TYR A 37 10.94 19.66 0.23
N GLY A 38 10.62 18.83 -0.77
CA GLY A 38 11.60 18.02 -1.52
C GLY A 38 11.92 16.66 -0.90
N GLN A 39 11.42 16.35 0.31
CA GLN A 39 11.52 15.02 0.91
C GLN A 39 10.28 14.16 0.63
N GLN A 40 10.46 12.85 0.76
CA GLN A 40 9.40 11.86 0.65
C GLN A 40 9.59 10.73 1.67
N ALA A 41 8.49 10.21 2.20
CA ALA A 41 8.47 9.00 3.00
C ALA A 41 7.99 7.84 2.14
N ARG A 42 8.78 6.75 2.10
CA ARG A 42 8.49 5.59 1.27
C ARG A 42 7.74 4.52 2.06
N TYR A 43 6.74 3.94 1.44
CA TYR A 43 5.91 2.88 2.01
C TYR A 43 5.78 1.71 1.04
N GLN A 44 5.64 0.52 1.60
CA GLN A 44 5.36 -0.72 0.88
C GLN A 44 4.04 -1.30 1.37
N CYS A 45 3.20 -1.77 0.45
CA CYS A 45 1.99 -2.52 0.79
C CYS A 45 2.32 -3.75 1.63
N LYS A 46 1.45 -4.05 2.58
CA LYS A 46 1.52 -5.28 3.38
C LYS A 46 1.33 -6.50 2.47
N PRO A 47 1.79 -7.70 2.90
CA PRO A 47 1.55 -8.94 2.16
C PRO A 47 0.07 -9.10 1.80
N GLY A 48 -0.22 -9.50 0.56
CA GLY A 48 -1.59 -9.65 0.06
C GLY A 48 -2.22 -8.36 -0.48
N TYR A 49 -1.55 -7.22 -0.35
CA TYR A 49 -2.04 -5.94 -0.87
C TYR A 49 -1.13 -5.40 -1.99
N SER A 50 -1.71 -4.67 -2.93
CA SER A 50 -0.99 -3.95 -3.98
C SER A 50 -1.66 -2.62 -4.29
N ARG A 51 -1.10 -1.86 -5.24
CA ARG A 51 -1.67 -0.57 -5.66
C ARG A 51 -2.73 -0.69 -6.76
N ASP A 52 -2.89 -1.87 -7.33
CA ASP A 52 -3.89 -2.15 -8.37
C ASP A 52 -4.79 -3.35 -8.04
N GLY A 53 -4.64 -3.96 -6.86
CA GLY A 53 -5.47 -5.08 -6.41
C GLY A 53 -5.27 -6.35 -7.24
N GLN A 54 -4.16 -6.46 -7.98
CA GLN A 54 -3.89 -7.61 -8.84
C GLN A 54 -2.98 -8.63 -8.14
N LEU A 55 -3.25 -9.90 -8.39
CA LEU A 55 -2.40 -10.99 -7.96
C LEU A 55 -0.99 -10.85 -8.54
N ASN A 56 0.01 -11.15 -7.69
CA ASN A 56 1.43 -11.02 -8.02
C ASN A 56 1.84 -9.61 -8.52
N SER A 57 1.05 -8.57 -8.23
CA SER A 57 1.38 -7.22 -8.65
C SER A 57 2.70 -6.76 -8.05
N VAL A 58 3.58 -6.25 -8.91
CA VAL A 58 4.84 -5.62 -8.50
C VAL A 58 4.62 -4.18 -8.01
N LYS A 59 3.41 -3.62 -8.19
CA LYS A 59 3.09 -2.26 -7.78
C LYS A 59 2.76 -2.23 -6.29
N VAL A 60 3.77 -2.38 -5.45
CA VAL A 60 3.62 -2.40 -3.98
C VAL A 60 4.22 -1.19 -3.29
N LEU A 61 4.88 -0.29 -4.02
CA LEU A 61 5.58 0.87 -3.46
C LEU A 61 4.83 2.19 -3.70
N MET A 62 4.86 3.05 -2.70
CA MET A 62 4.29 4.39 -2.77
C MET A 62 5.08 5.39 -1.93
N ASN A 63 4.89 6.67 -2.22
CA ASN A 63 5.55 7.77 -1.52
C ASN A 63 4.53 8.77 -1.02
N VAL A 64 4.66 9.17 0.24
CA VAL A 64 4.03 10.39 0.78
C VAL A 64 5.00 11.53 0.54
N THR A 65 4.54 12.63 -0.05
CA THR A 65 5.41 13.75 -0.46
C THR A 65 5.00 15.04 0.21
N CYS A 66 5.97 15.90 0.49
CA CYS A 66 5.74 17.25 1.01
C CYS A 66 5.59 18.24 -0.15
N LYS A 67 4.44 18.90 -0.24
CA LYS A 67 4.13 19.89 -1.29
C LYS A 67 4.65 21.29 -0.94
N PRO A 68 4.78 22.21 -1.93
CA PRO A 68 5.31 23.56 -1.69
C PRO A 68 4.48 24.41 -0.71
N ASP A 69 3.18 24.11 -0.59
CA ASP A 69 2.23 24.77 0.31
C ASP A 69 2.31 24.28 1.76
N GLY A 70 3.20 23.32 2.05
CA GLY A 70 3.33 22.70 3.36
C GLY A 70 2.32 21.57 3.61
N ALA A 71 1.51 21.19 2.62
CA ALA A 71 0.61 20.06 2.76
C ALA A 71 1.31 18.73 2.41
N LEU A 72 0.99 17.68 3.17
CA LEU A 72 1.34 16.32 2.80
C LEU A 72 0.40 15.82 1.70
N TYR A 73 0.97 15.17 0.69
CA TYR A 73 0.21 14.42 -0.31
C TYR A 73 0.29 12.93 -0.01
N TYR A 74 -0.87 12.32 0.19
CA TYR A 74 -1.02 10.90 0.38
C TYR A 74 -1.52 10.25 -0.91
N PRO A 75 -0.84 9.20 -1.43
CA PRO A 75 -1.36 8.40 -2.52
C PRO A 75 -2.55 7.55 -2.04
N SER A 76 -3.34 7.03 -2.99
CA SER A 76 -4.39 6.05 -2.67
C SER A 76 -3.83 4.88 -1.85
N PRO A 77 -4.60 4.35 -0.88
CA PRO A 77 -4.18 3.25 -0.04
C PRO A 77 -3.95 1.97 -0.86
N CYS A 78 -3.28 0.97 -0.26
CA CYS A 78 -3.19 -0.33 -0.89
C CYS A 78 -4.56 -1.03 -0.89
N ILE A 79 -4.77 -1.84 -1.92
CA ILE A 79 -5.99 -2.58 -2.21
C ILE A 79 -5.69 -4.05 -1.95
N ASN A 80 -6.66 -4.78 -1.39
CA ASN A 80 -6.58 -6.24 -1.29
C ASN A 80 -6.40 -6.83 -2.69
N ASN A 81 -5.49 -7.77 -2.86
CA ASN A 81 -5.38 -8.46 -4.13
C ASN A 81 -6.57 -9.39 -4.29
N ASP A 82 -7.21 -9.37 -5.47
CA ASP A 82 -8.34 -10.27 -5.74
C ASP A 82 -7.82 -11.68 -6.04
N ASP A 83 -7.79 -12.54 -5.03
CA ASP A 83 -7.37 -13.93 -5.16
C ASP A 83 -8.36 -14.77 -5.99
N CYS A 84 -9.61 -14.32 -6.13
CA CYS A 84 -10.60 -14.94 -7.00
C CYS A 84 -10.42 -14.60 -8.49
N ALA A 85 -9.64 -13.57 -8.83
CA ALA A 85 -9.38 -13.22 -10.23
C ALA A 85 -8.50 -14.24 -10.97
N SER A 86 -7.81 -15.15 -10.26
CA SER A 86 -7.00 -16.19 -10.91
C SER A 86 -7.84 -17.35 -11.42
N ALA A 87 -7.57 -17.77 -12.66
CA ALA A 87 -8.13 -19.01 -13.21
C ALA A 87 -7.71 -20.26 -12.41
N SER A 88 -6.56 -20.23 -11.72
CA SER A 88 -6.11 -21.34 -10.87
C SER A 88 -6.86 -21.45 -9.54
N ASN A 89 -7.56 -20.39 -9.13
CA ASN A 89 -8.22 -20.28 -7.84
C ASN A 89 -9.74 -20.50 -7.96
N GLN A 90 -10.17 -21.08 -9.07
CA GLN A 90 -11.58 -21.36 -9.34
C GLN A 90 -12.08 -22.53 -8.49
N CYS A 91 -13.25 -22.35 -7.91
CA CYS A 91 -13.96 -23.39 -7.20
C CYS A 91 -14.55 -24.43 -8.17
N SER A 92 -14.83 -25.63 -7.65
CA SER A 92 -15.59 -26.65 -8.37
C SER A 92 -16.97 -26.12 -8.83
N GLN A 93 -17.60 -26.83 -9.78
CA GLN A 93 -18.83 -26.42 -10.47
C GLN A 93 -20.00 -25.92 -9.58
N ASN A 94 -20.05 -26.30 -8.29
CA ASN A 94 -21.11 -25.91 -7.34
C ASN A 94 -20.57 -25.06 -6.19
N GLY A 95 -19.66 -24.13 -6.49
CA GLY A 95 -19.15 -23.18 -5.53
C GLY A 95 -18.69 -21.89 -6.19
N ALA A 96 -18.81 -20.80 -5.43
CA ALA A 96 -18.31 -19.49 -5.81
C ALA A 96 -17.03 -19.18 -5.02
N CYS A 97 -16.03 -18.64 -5.69
CA CYS A 97 -14.85 -18.11 -5.01
C CYS A 97 -15.23 -16.86 -4.21
N VAL A 98 -14.75 -16.79 -2.97
CA VAL A 98 -14.89 -15.63 -2.09
C VAL A 98 -13.49 -15.20 -1.65
N ASP A 99 -13.13 -13.98 -2.03
CA ASP A 99 -11.87 -13.34 -1.63
C ASP A 99 -11.90 -13.01 -0.13
N ASN A 100 -10.81 -13.30 0.57
CA ASN A 100 -10.72 -13.03 2.00
C ASN A 100 -10.36 -11.55 2.21
N ALA A 101 -11.23 -10.82 2.91
CA ALA A 101 -11.06 -9.38 3.14
C ALA A 101 -9.75 -8.99 3.86
N GLU A 102 -9.17 -9.92 4.63
CA GLU A 102 -7.87 -9.74 5.26
C GLU A 102 -6.88 -10.78 4.74
N PRO A 103 -6.03 -10.42 3.76
CA PRO A 103 -5.08 -11.36 3.19
C PRO A 103 -3.87 -11.55 4.12
N THR A 104 -3.38 -12.78 4.13
CA THR A 104 -2.15 -13.23 4.78
C THR A 104 -0.91 -12.94 3.92
N GLY A 105 -1.12 -12.72 2.62
CA GLY A 105 -0.09 -12.65 1.59
C GLY A 105 0.32 -14.00 1.02
N VAL A 106 -0.40 -15.06 1.40
CA VAL A 106 -0.29 -16.39 0.84
C VAL A 106 -1.54 -16.64 0.02
N HIS A 107 -1.41 -16.51 -1.30
CA HIS A 107 -2.55 -16.52 -2.24
C HIS A 107 -3.57 -17.64 -2.00
N PHE A 108 -3.11 -18.87 -1.72
CA PHE A 108 -4.00 -20.01 -1.49
C PHE A 108 -4.73 -20.00 -0.13
N GLN A 109 -4.41 -19.08 0.76
CA GLN A 109 -5.06 -18.84 2.05
C GLN A 109 -5.94 -17.59 2.03
N ASP A 110 -5.90 -16.83 0.94
CA ASP A 110 -6.53 -15.51 0.83
C ASP A 110 -7.84 -15.59 0.03
N PHE A 111 -8.35 -16.80 -0.24
CA PHE A 111 -9.71 -17.04 -0.72
C PHE A 111 -10.29 -18.31 -0.11
N HIS A 112 -11.61 -18.48 -0.24
CA HIS A 112 -12.29 -19.74 0.04
C HIS A 112 -13.44 -19.99 -0.94
N CYS A 113 -13.88 -21.26 -1.03
CA CYS A 113 -15.05 -21.62 -1.83
C CYS A 113 -16.31 -21.61 -0.97
N ALA A 114 -17.23 -20.69 -1.26
CA ALA A 114 -18.60 -20.77 -0.75
C ALA A 114 -19.36 -21.80 -1.58
N CYS A 115 -19.72 -22.94 -0.98
CA CYS A 115 -20.48 -23.98 -1.66
C CYS A 115 -21.95 -23.57 -1.83
N ASP A 116 -22.52 -23.95 -2.97
CA ASP A 116 -23.95 -23.79 -3.20
C ASP A 116 -24.76 -24.66 -2.23
N SER A 117 -26.02 -24.26 -1.99
CA SER A 117 -26.92 -25.02 -1.11
C SER A 117 -27.06 -26.48 -1.56
N GLY A 118 -26.78 -27.42 -0.65
CA GLY A 118 -26.82 -28.85 -0.93
C GLY A 118 -25.48 -29.49 -1.31
N PHE A 119 -24.41 -28.68 -1.41
CA PHE A 119 -23.04 -29.13 -1.65
C PHE A 119 -22.15 -28.87 -0.42
N LYS A 120 -21.12 -29.69 -0.23
CA LYS A 120 -20.14 -29.59 0.86
C LYS A 120 -18.75 -29.97 0.37
#